data_AF-A0A542I8V6-F1
#
_entry.id   AF-A0A542I8V6-F1
#
_cell.length_a   1.000
_cell.length_b   1.000
_cell.length_c   1.000
_cell.angle_alpha   90.00
_cell.angle_beta   90.00
_cell.angle_gamma   90.00
#
_symmetry.space_group_name_H-M   'P 1'
#
loop_
_entity.id
_entity.type
_entity.pdbx_description
1 polymer ?
#
loop_
_entity_poly.entity_id
_entity_poly.type
_entity_poly.pdbx_seq_one_letter_code
_entity_poly.pdbx_strand_id
1 'polypeptide(L)'
;MSNPRNSATVIGRLTKDPVVFNNQDGSKKVAFTLMADHNYTDSHGNRGADAVPVEAFVRATTNGIGPFASIHKGDLVAVNLKLRQDRYTKNGVEVFELKAVVEDITFLEPRSVTQARVNERVAAAEAQNQALQTQPAPAPVAAAAAPQPAVASAVHSEELPFS
;
A
#
# COMPACT_ATOMS: atom_id res chain seq x y z
N MET A 1 -4.74 30.70 -30.89
CA MET A 1 -5.59 30.32 -29.74
C MET A 1 -4.92 29.16 -29.03
N SER A 2 -4.62 29.28 -27.74
CA SER A 2 -4.16 28.11 -26.94
C SER A 2 -5.37 27.26 -26.60
N ASN A 3 -5.24 25.92 -26.64
CA ASN A 3 -6.25 24.99 -26.15
C ASN A 3 -5.83 24.49 -24.76
N PRO A 4 -6.28 25.13 -23.67
CA PRO A 4 -5.89 24.74 -22.32
C PRO A 4 -6.69 23.55 -21.75
N ARG A 5 -7.66 23.01 -22.50
CA ARG A 5 -8.61 22.03 -21.96
C ARG A 5 -8.10 20.60 -22.08
N ASN A 6 -7.36 20.20 -21.06
CA ASN A 6 -7.19 18.81 -20.65
C ASN A 6 -7.84 18.69 -19.27
N SER A 7 -8.91 17.89 -19.14
CA SER A 7 -9.63 17.69 -17.88
C SER A 7 -10.44 16.40 -17.93
N ALA A 8 -10.45 15.65 -16.85
CA ALA A 8 -11.28 14.48 -16.62
C ALA A 8 -11.72 14.44 -15.14
N THR A 9 -12.79 13.70 -14.85
CA THR A 9 -13.27 13.49 -13.48
C THR A 9 -13.45 12.01 -13.25
N VAL A 10 -12.94 11.52 -12.12
CA VAL A 10 -13.14 10.14 -11.66
C VAL A 10 -13.82 10.18 -10.30
N ILE A 11 -14.90 9.42 -10.15
CA ILE A 11 -15.60 9.26 -8.88
C ILE A 11 -15.40 7.83 -8.41
N GLY A 12 -14.98 7.67 -7.15
CA GLY A 12 -14.72 6.35 -6.62
C GLY A 12 -14.31 6.38 -5.16
N ARG A 13 -14.11 5.17 -4.61
CA ARG A 13 -13.65 4.99 -3.23
C ARG A 13 -12.16 4.69 -3.17
N LEU A 14 -11.47 5.26 -2.19
CA LEU A 14 -10.06 4.94 -1.96
C LEU A 14 -9.90 3.50 -1.49
N THR A 15 -9.00 2.74 -2.13
CA THR A 15 -8.70 1.35 -1.72
C THR A 15 -7.80 1.25 -0.49
N LYS A 16 -6.99 2.29 -0.29
CA LYS A 16 -6.00 2.42 0.79
C LYS A 16 -5.76 3.89 1.11
N ASP A 17 -5.11 4.15 2.24
CA ASP A 17 -4.67 5.49 2.59
C ASP A 17 -3.64 6.01 1.55
N PRO A 18 -3.60 7.33 1.30
CA PRO A 18 -2.68 7.90 0.33
C PRO A 18 -1.23 7.70 0.78
N VAL A 19 -0.36 7.35 -0.18
CA VAL A 19 1.08 7.25 0.07
C VAL A 19 1.74 8.55 -0.34
N VAL A 20 2.53 9.12 0.57
CA VAL A 20 3.26 10.36 0.35
C VAL A 20 4.73 10.06 0.08
N PHE A 21 5.25 10.59 -1.02
CA PHE A 21 6.66 10.53 -1.38
C PHE A 21 7.25 11.94 -1.29
N ASN A 22 8.30 12.10 -0.50
CA ASN A 22 9.00 13.37 -0.37
C ASN A 22 10.12 13.43 -1.41
N ASN A 23 10.22 14.56 -2.11
CA ASN A 23 11.27 14.81 -3.10
C ASN A 23 12.38 15.67 -2.52
N GLN A 24 13.56 15.63 -3.14
CA GLN A 24 14.73 16.41 -2.70
C GLN A 24 14.54 17.93 -2.80
N ASP A 25 13.70 18.38 -3.73
CA ASP A 25 13.34 19.78 -3.93
C ASP A 25 12.30 20.30 -2.91
N GLY A 26 11.91 19.47 -1.93
CA GLY A 26 10.90 19.78 -0.93
C GLY A 26 9.46 19.61 -1.42
N SER A 27 9.24 19.33 -2.70
CA SER A 27 7.91 18.97 -3.21
C SER A 27 7.51 17.57 -2.73
N LYS A 28 6.21 17.26 -2.80
CA LYS A 28 5.70 15.95 -2.41
C LYS A 28 4.80 15.39 -3.49
N LYS A 29 4.93 14.09 -3.74
CA LYS A 29 3.99 13.33 -4.55
C LYS A 29 3.03 12.57 -3.63
N VAL A 30 1.73 12.73 -3.84
CA VAL A 30 0.70 11.94 -3.15
C VAL A 30 0.11 10.96 -4.15
N ALA A 31 0.17 9.66 -3.87
CA ALA A 31 -0.37 8.63 -4.76
C ALA A 31 -1.43 7.81 -4.05
N PHE A 32 -2.55 7.58 -4.73
CA PHE A 32 -3.64 6.74 -4.23
C PHE A 32 -4.40 6.10 -5.40
N THR A 33 -5.29 5.17 -5.08
CA THR A 33 -6.05 4.41 -6.07
C THR A 33 -7.53 4.47 -5.73
N LEU A 34 -8.34 4.80 -6.73
CA LEU A 34 -9.79 4.83 -6.63
C LEU A 34 -10.38 3.56 -7.26
N MET A 35 -11.39 2.98 -6.64
CA MET A 35 -12.29 2.05 -7.33
C MET A 35 -13.43 2.84 -7.95
N ALA A 36 -13.44 2.91 -9.27
CA ALA A 36 -14.49 3.55 -10.05
C ALA A 36 -15.46 2.49 -10.56
N ASP A 37 -16.71 2.53 -10.08
CA ASP A 37 -17.72 1.54 -10.45
C ASP A 37 -18.09 1.66 -11.93
N HIS A 38 -18.29 0.51 -12.59
CA HIS A 38 -18.83 0.47 -13.94
C HIS A 38 -20.28 0.94 -13.94
N ASN A 39 -20.70 1.60 -15.02
CA ASN A 39 -22.11 1.99 -15.20
C ASN A 39 -22.98 0.84 -15.76
N TYR A 40 -22.37 -0.25 -16.21
CA TYR A 40 -23.01 -1.46 -16.73
C TYR A 40 -22.73 -2.69 -15.85
N THR A 41 -23.46 -3.77 -16.10
CA THR A 41 -23.21 -5.09 -15.51
C THR A 41 -22.65 -6.03 -16.57
N ASP A 42 -21.86 -7.01 -16.16
CA ASP A 42 -21.38 -8.08 -17.04
C ASP A 42 -22.50 -9.05 -17.45
N SER A 43 -22.16 -10.04 -18.28
CA SER A 43 -23.06 -11.11 -18.73
C SER A 43 -23.63 -11.98 -17.61
N HIS A 44 -23.03 -11.94 -16.42
CA HIS A 44 -23.47 -12.69 -15.24
C HIS A 44 -24.29 -11.81 -14.27
N GLY A 45 -24.54 -10.55 -14.63
CA GLY A 45 -25.27 -9.59 -13.79
C GLY A 45 -24.44 -8.91 -12.70
N ASN A 46 -23.11 -9.10 -12.68
CA ASN A 46 -22.24 -8.46 -11.70
C ASN A 46 -21.82 -7.07 -12.18
N ARG A 47 -21.76 -6.10 -11.27
CA ARG A 47 -21.19 -4.76 -11.55
C ARG A 47 -19.71 -4.76 -11.17
N GLY A 48 -18.85 -4.52 -12.15
CA GLY A 48 -17.42 -4.38 -11.94
C GLY A 48 -17.01 -2.98 -11.48
N ALA A 49 -15.72 -2.83 -11.17
CA ALA A 49 -15.11 -1.55 -10.87
C ALA A 49 -13.64 -1.57 -11.31
N ASP A 50 -13.15 -0.43 -11.80
CA ASP A 50 -11.77 -0.27 -12.24
C ASP A 50 -10.92 0.38 -11.16
N ALA A 51 -9.74 -0.18 -10.93
CA ALA A 51 -8.73 0.43 -10.08
C ALA A 51 -8.00 1.54 -10.87
N VAL A 52 -8.28 2.79 -10.54
CA VAL A 52 -7.70 3.97 -11.19
C VAL A 52 -6.60 4.55 -10.30
N PRO A 53 -5.31 4.36 -10.64
CA PRO A 53 -4.22 5.01 -9.94
C PRO A 53 -4.15 6.49 -10.32
N VAL A 54 -4.00 7.35 -9.32
CA VAL A 54 -3.86 8.80 -9.50
C VAL A 54 -2.70 9.32 -8.66
N GLU A 55 -2.08 10.40 -9.13
CA GLU A 55 -1.02 11.09 -8.40
C GLU A 55 -1.25 12.60 -8.36
N ALA A 56 -0.89 13.22 -7.24
CA ALA A 56 -0.94 14.65 -7.05
C ALA A 56 0.44 15.18 -6.71
N PHE A 57 0.74 16.39 -7.18
CA PHE A 57 1.99 17.08 -6.86
C PHE A 57 1.70 18.27 -5.95
N VAL A 58 2.25 18.21 -4.75
CA VAL A 58 2.17 19.26 -3.75
C VAL A 58 3.46 20.08 -3.82
N ARG A 59 3.32 21.40 -3.97
CA ARG A 59 4.45 22.33 -4.04
C ARG A 59 5.17 22.37 -2.69
N ALA A 60 6.48 22.61 -2.72
CA ALA A 60 7.31 22.71 -1.52
C ALA A 60 6.84 23.82 -0.55
N THR A 61 6.17 24.85 -1.07
CA THR A 61 5.63 25.97 -0.29
C THR A 61 4.32 25.63 0.43
N THR A 62 3.70 24.50 0.14
CA THR A 62 2.43 24.09 0.76
C THR A 62 2.70 23.37 2.08
N ASN A 63 2.08 23.84 3.16
CA ASN A 63 2.14 23.15 4.45
C ASN A 63 1.44 21.78 4.37
N GLY A 64 2.14 20.73 4.83
CA GLY A 64 1.62 19.36 4.85
C GLY A 64 1.45 18.77 3.45
N ILE A 65 0.24 18.29 3.15
CA ILE A 65 -0.19 17.76 1.84
C ILE A 65 -1.53 18.37 1.39
N GLY A 66 -1.91 19.54 1.94
CA GLY A 66 -3.15 20.24 1.56
C GLY A 66 -4.42 19.38 1.71
N PRO A 67 -5.35 19.37 0.72
CA PRO A 67 -6.62 18.65 0.83
C PRO A 67 -6.44 17.12 0.95
N PHE A 68 -5.30 16.59 0.50
CA PHE A 68 -5.00 15.17 0.58
C PHE A 68 -4.78 14.67 2.02
N ALA A 69 -4.64 15.58 3.00
CA ALA A 69 -4.54 15.20 4.41
C ALA A 69 -5.88 14.71 5.00
N SER A 70 -6.99 14.97 4.33
CA SER A 70 -8.34 14.62 4.81
C SER A 70 -8.94 13.39 4.15
N ILE A 71 -8.25 12.77 3.18
CA ILE A 71 -8.70 11.55 2.49
C ILE A 71 -8.08 10.30 3.14
N HIS A 72 -8.90 9.28 3.34
CA HIS A 72 -8.51 8.00 3.91
C HIS A 72 -9.07 6.85 3.09
N LYS A 73 -8.57 5.64 3.37
CA LYS A 73 -9.15 4.39 2.86
C LYS A 73 -10.66 4.38 3.05
N GLY A 74 -11.38 4.07 1.98
CA GLY A 74 -12.83 3.93 1.94
C GLY A 74 -13.60 5.21 1.64
N ASP A 75 -12.97 6.39 1.69
CA ASP A 75 -13.66 7.66 1.43
C ASP A 75 -14.12 7.73 -0.03
N LEU A 76 -15.37 8.17 -0.23
CA LEU A 76 -15.93 8.45 -1.54
C LEU A 76 -15.59 9.89 -1.96
N VAL A 77 -14.87 10.01 -3.07
CA VAL A 77 -14.38 11.29 -3.58
C VAL A 77 -14.65 11.43 -5.07
N ALA A 78 -14.85 12.66 -5.53
CA ALA A 78 -14.68 13.04 -6.91
C ALA A 78 -13.30 13.68 -7.08
N VAL A 79 -12.52 13.19 -8.03
CA VAL A 79 -11.18 13.69 -8.34
C VAL A 79 -11.21 14.31 -9.72
N ASN A 80 -10.93 15.61 -9.81
CA ASN A 80 -10.67 16.29 -11.06
C ASN A 80 -9.19 16.18 -11.40
N LEU A 81 -8.89 15.78 -12.64
CA LEU A 81 -7.54 15.42 -13.04
C LEU A 81 -7.23 15.79 -14.49
N LYS A 82 -5.95 15.82 -14.81
CA LYS A 82 -5.40 15.92 -16.15
C LYS A 82 -4.64 14.66 -16.51
N LEU A 83 -4.75 14.23 -17.75
CA LEU A 83 -3.94 13.13 -18.26
C LEU A 83 -2.60 13.69 -18.78
N ARG A 84 -1.49 13.21 -18.25
CA ARG A 84 -0.14 13.57 -18.71
C ARG A 84 0.57 12.34 -19.24
N GLN A 85 1.15 12.45 -20.42
CA GLN A 85 2.05 11.44 -20.95
C GLN A 85 3.47 11.82 -20.56
N ASP A 86 4.06 11.07 -19.64
CA ASP A 86 5.46 11.19 -19.29
C ASP A 86 6.29 10.30 -20.22
N ARG A 87 7.47 10.80 -20.61
CA ARG A 87 8.47 10.06 -21.40
C ARG A 87 9.78 10.05 -20.62
N TYR A 88 10.31 8.87 -20.35
CA TYR A 88 11.61 8.71 -19.70
C TYR A 88 12.34 7.48 -20.23
N THR A 89 13.67 7.48 -20.10
CA THR A 89 14.50 6.35 -20.52
C THR A 89 14.79 5.47 -19.31
N LYS A 90 14.48 4.17 -19.43
CA LYS A 90 14.80 3.16 -18.41
C LYS A 90 15.58 2.04 -19.09
N ASN A 91 16.79 1.76 -18.61
CA ASN A 91 17.67 0.73 -19.16
C ASN A 91 17.90 0.87 -20.69
N GLY A 92 18.02 2.11 -21.19
CA GLY A 92 18.22 2.40 -22.61
C GLY A 92 16.97 2.31 -23.48
N VAL A 93 15.80 1.94 -22.93
CA VAL A 93 14.52 1.90 -23.64
C VAL A 93 13.67 3.10 -23.24
N GLU A 94 13.06 3.76 -24.23
CA GLU A 94 12.09 4.82 -23.97
C GLU A 94 10.76 4.24 -23.49
N VAL A 95 10.28 4.74 -22.36
CA VAL A 95 9.01 4.36 -21.75
C VAL A 95 8.05 5.55 -21.82
N PHE A 96 6.84 5.29 -22.28
CA PHE A 96 5.73 6.24 -22.27
C PHE A 96 4.72 5.81 -21.22
N GLU A 97 4.47 6.66 -20.24
CA GLU A 97 3.56 6.38 -19.13
C GLU A 97 2.47 7.43 -19.09
N LEU A 98 1.22 7.00 -19.22
CA LEU A 98 0.06 7.88 -19.07
C LEU A 98 -0.31 7.96 -17.60
N LYS A 99 -0.24 9.15 -17.03
CA LYS A 99 -0.51 9.41 -15.62
C LYS A 99 -1.72 10.31 -15.44
N ALA A 100 -2.55 9.97 -14.48
CA ALA A 100 -3.68 10.78 -14.04
C ALA A 100 -3.21 11.72 -12.92
N VAL A 101 -3.02 13.00 -13.26
CA VAL A 101 -2.52 14.02 -12.34
C VAL A 101 -3.68 14.81 -11.75
N VAL A 102 -3.85 14.71 -10.44
CA VAL A 102 -4.95 15.36 -9.71
C VAL A 102 -4.76 16.88 -9.65
N GLU A 103 -5.84 17.60 -9.92
CA GLU A 103 -5.93 19.05 -9.76
C GLU A 103 -6.75 19.44 -8.55
N ASP A 104 -7.87 18.75 -8.32
CA ASP A 104 -8.79 19.05 -7.23
C ASP A 104 -9.52 17.78 -6.73
N ILE A 105 -9.97 17.81 -5.48
CA ILE A 105 -10.75 16.74 -4.84
C ILE A 105 -12.00 17.32 -4.18
N THR A 106 -13.13 16.71 -4.47
CA THR A 106 -14.40 16.94 -3.77
C THR A 106 -14.77 15.71 -2.94
N PHE A 107 -15.10 15.94 -1.67
CA PHE A 107 -15.62 14.90 -0.77
C PHE A 107 -17.11 14.70 -1.03
N LEU A 108 -17.53 13.44 -1.24
CA LEU A 108 -18.92 13.11 -1.55
C LEU A 108 -19.65 12.43 -0.38
N GLU A 109 -19.02 12.35 0.78
CA GLU A 109 -19.61 11.81 2.01
C GLU A 109 -19.69 12.86 3.12
N PRO A 110 -20.75 12.82 3.96
CA PRO A 110 -20.82 13.67 5.13
C PRO A 110 -19.64 13.43 6.07
N ARG A 111 -19.10 14.50 6.67
CA ARG A 111 -17.99 14.39 7.65
C ARG A 111 -18.32 13.46 8.82
N SER A 112 -19.59 13.35 9.22
CA SER A 112 -20.04 12.42 10.26
C SER A 112 -19.79 10.96 9.90
N VAL A 113 -20.03 10.60 8.64
CA VAL A 113 -19.80 9.24 8.12
C VAL A 113 -18.30 8.94 8.08
N THR A 114 -17.50 9.88 7.59
CA THR A 114 -16.03 9.74 7.60
C THR A 114 -15.49 9.60 9.02
N GLN A 115 -15.96 10.43 9.96
CA GLN A 115 -15.50 10.40 11.34
C GLN A 115 -15.90 9.10 12.06
N ALA A 116 -17.11 8.59 11.84
CA ALA A 116 -17.54 7.32 12.40
C ALA A 116 -16.60 6.18 11.99
N ARG A 117 -16.22 6.11 10.70
CA ARG A 117 -15.24 5.12 10.21
C ARG A 117 -13.86 5.31 10.83
N VAL A 118 -13.40 6.55 10.98
CA VAL A 118 -12.12 6.83 11.64
C VAL A 118 -12.14 6.34 13.09
N ASN A 119 -13.20 6.65 13.84
CA ASN A 119 -13.34 6.24 15.23
C ASN A 119 -13.38 4.71 15.38
N GLU A 120 -14.08 4.01 14.50
CA GLU A 120 -14.12 2.55 14.47
C GLU A 120 -12.73 1.95 14.21
N ARG A 121 -11.95 2.53 13.28
CA ARG A 121 -10.56 2.10 13.03
C ARG A 121 -9.65 2.33 14.24
N VAL A 122 -9.80 3.46 14.94
CA VAL A 122 -9.02 3.76 16.15
C VAL A 122 -9.35 2.75 17.26
N ALA A 123 -10.63 2.51 17.52
CA ALA A 123 -11.06 1.53 18.52
C ALA A 123 -10.55 0.12 18.21
N ALA A 124 -10.61 -0.30 16.94
CA ALA A 124 -10.08 -1.59 16.51
C ALA A 124 -8.55 -1.70 16.70
N ALA A 125 -7.81 -0.62 16.39
CA ALA A 125 -6.36 -0.57 16.58
C ALA A 125 -5.97 -0.61 18.07
N GLU A 126 -6.71 0.10 18.93
CA GLU A 126 -6.50 0.08 20.38
C GLU A 126 -6.74 -1.31 20.98
N ALA A 127 -7.82 -1.99 20.59
CA ALA A 127 -8.11 -3.35 21.02
C ALA A 127 -7.01 -4.34 20.59
N GLN A 128 -6.50 -4.19 19.37
CA GLN A 128 -5.41 -5.03 18.87
C GLN A 128 -4.09 -4.78 19.62
N ASN A 129 -3.76 -3.52 19.93
CA ASN A 129 -2.57 -3.18 20.72
C ASN A 129 -2.64 -3.75 22.14
N GLN A 130 -3.82 -3.73 22.77
CA GLN A 130 -4.01 -4.33 24.10
C GLN A 130 -3.88 -5.87 24.07
N ALA A 131 -4.38 -6.52 23.02
CA ALA A 131 -4.24 -7.96 22.83
C ALA A 131 -2.77 -8.40 22.64
N LEU A 132 -1.96 -7.60 21.93
CA LEU A 132 -0.53 -7.86 21.75
C LEU A 132 0.27 -7.66 23.06
N GLN A 133 -0.16 -6.74 23.92
CA GLN A 133 0.46 -6.51 25.23
C GLN A 133 0.12 -7.58 26.27
N THR A 134 -1.00 -8.28 26.09
CA THR A 134 -1.46 -9.37 26.99
C THR A 134 -1.01 -10.76 26.54
N GLN A 135 -0.30 -10.89 25.42
CA GLN A 135 0.35 -12.14 25.05
C GLN A 135 1.50 -12.45 26.02
N PRO A 136 1.47 -13.59 26.74
CA PRO A 136 2.57 -13.99 27.61
C PRO A 136 3.84 -14.16 26.76
N ALA A 137 4.96 -13.65 27.27
CA ALA A 137 6.26 -13.78 26.64
C ALA A 137 6.50 -15.24 26.21
N PRO A 138 7.02 -15.50 25.00
CA PRO A 138 7.37 -16.87 24.61
C PRO A 138 8.28 -17.44 25.68
N ALA A 139 7.86 -18.55 26.30
CA ALA A 139 8.60 -19.20 27.36
C ALA A 139 10.05 -19.42 26.88
N PRO A 140 11.07 -19.16 27.73
CA PRO A 140 12.45 -19.38 27.33
C PRO A 140 12.57 -20.81 26.84
N VAL A 141 12.96 -20.98 25.58
CA VAL A 141 13.25 -22.28 24.99
C VAL A 141 14.22 -22.99 25.92
N ALA A 142 13.73 -24.02 26.61
CA ALA A 142 14.56 -24.87 27.44
C ALA A 142 15.71 -25.36 26.57
N ALA A 143 16.94 -25.06 26.99
CA ALA A 143 18.16 -25.44 26.30
C ALA A 143 18.06 -26.91 25.89
N ALA A 144 18.02 -27.13 24.58
CA ALA A 144 18.03 -28.47 24.00
C ALA A 144 19.26 -29.20 24.56
N ALA A 145 18.99 -30.33 25.24
CA ALA A 145 20.03 -31.22 25.73
C ALA A 145 20.98 -31.59 24.59
N ALA A 146 22.27 -31.38 24.81
CA ALA A 146 23.34 -31.71 23.88
C ALA A 146 23.29 -33.20 23.49
N PRO A 147 23.46 -33.56 22.20
CA PRO A 147 23.61 -34.96 21.81
C PRO A 147 24.95 -35.50 22.34
N GLN A 148 24.90 -36.63 23.06
CA GLN A 148 26.08 -37.37 23.50
C GLN A 148 26.90 -37.86 22.29
N PRO A 149 28.24 -37.84 22.35
CA PRO A 149 29.08 -38.38 21.29
C PRO A 149 29.03 -39.92 21.29
N ALA A 150 28.79 -40.48 20.10
CA ALA A 150 28.83 -41.92 19.85
C ALA A 150 30.24 -42.47 20.14
N VAL A 151 30.33 -43.44 21.04
CA VAL A 151 31.55 -44.23 21.28
C VAL A 151 31.76 -45.20 20.11
N ALA A 152 32.73 -44.88 19.26
CA ALA A 152 33.35 -45.85 18.37
C ALA A 152 34.44 -46.59 19.16
N SER A 153 34.29 -47.90 19.35
CA SER A 153 35.40 -48.86 19.44
C SER A 153 34.88 -50.27 19.65
N ALA A 154 35.13 -51.16 18.68
CA ALA A 154 35.89 -52.39 18.88
C ALA A 154 35.73 -53.29 17.64
N VAL A 155 36.68 -53.14 16.72
CA VAL A 155 37.05 -54.18 15.76
C VAL A 155 37.50 -55.42 16.55
N HIS A 156 36.92 -56.57 16.24
CA HIS A 156 37.39 -57.89 16.68
C HIS A 156 37.34 -58.83 15.48
N SER A 157 38.50 -59.33 15.08
CA SER A 157 38.80 -60.62 14.41
C SER A 157 40.32 -60.55 14.15
N GLU A 158 41.16 -61.26 14.94
CA GLU A 158 41.71 -62.59 14.60
C GLU A 158 42.35 -62.57 13.19
N GLU A 159 43.65 -62.75 12.99
CA GLU A 159 44.45 -63.95 13.31
C GLU A 159 45.94 -63.66 13.02
N LEU A 160 46.86 -64.29 13.77
CA LEU A 160 48.32 -64.29 13.55
C LEU A 160 48.70 -65.40 12.52
N PRO A 161 49.95 -65.90 12.41
CA PRO A 161 51.21 -65.35 11.89
C PRO A 161 51.85 -66.24 10.75
N PHE A 162 52.99 -65.76 10.22
CA PHE A 162 54.11 -66.49 9.58
C PHE A 162 54.30 -66.54 8.04
N SER A 163 55.55 -66.20 7.71
CA SER A 163 56.40 -66.42 6.51
C SER A 163 56.18 -65.58 5.26
#